data_AF-A0A496L904-F1
#
_entry.id   AF-A0A496L904-F1
#
_cell.length_a   1.000
_cell.length_b   1.000
_cell.length_c   1.000
_cell.angle_alpha   90.00
_cell.angle_beta   90.00
_cell.angle_gamma   90.00
#
_symmetry.space_group_name_H-M   'P 1'
#
loop_
_entity.id
_entity.type
_entity.pdbx_description
1 polymer ?
#
loop_
_entity_poly.entity_id
_entity_poly.type
_entity_poly.pdbx_seq_one_letter_code
_entity_poly.pdbx_strand_id
1 'polypeptide(L)'
;MKYKILIVLLYILLDIALSPLRNVSFMLSSAVSFIFFFFVTAILIDKLSGKISSTPFVVCAVLGMILFNLPFTVYGLEESMISRLDEIIRTLGVVAGWGFTKINGRYAKLIYTAVCLMISTSISLQGNEWWVERFHPCSEYNKAKQQQVEKAESLNRE
;
A
#
# COMPACT_ATOMS: atom_id res chain seq x y z
N MET A 1 0.28 -8.95 26.65
CA MET A 1 1.07 -9.54 25.55
C MET A 1 0.24 -10.35 24.57
N LYS A 2 -0.66 -11.24 25.00
CA LYS A 2 -1.47 -12.11 24.12
C LYS A 2 -2.10 -11.39 22.91
N TYR A 3 -2.77 -10.25 23.12
CA TYR A 3 -3.40 -9.49 22.03
C TYR A 3 -2.40 -8.87 21.04
N LYS A 4 -1.21 -8.47 21.49
CA LYS A 4 -0.17 -7.89 20.62
C LYS A 4 0.34 -8.90 19.61
N ILE A 5 0.64 -10.11 20.08
CA ILE A 5 1.08 -11.23 19.23
C ILE A 5 -0.03 -11.62 18.26
N LEU A 6 -1.28 -11.64 18.73
CA LEU A 6 -2.43 -11.96 17.87
C LEU A 6 -2.61 -10.92 16.75
N ILE A 7 -2.40 -9.62 17.03
CA ILE A 7 -2.43 -8.57 16.01
C ILE A 7 -1.31 -8.80 14.99
N VAL A 8 -0.08 -9.06 15.43
CA VAL A 8 1.05 -9.34 14.52
C VAL A 8 0.73 -10.53 13.60
N LEU A 9 0.28 -11.65 14.17
CA LEU A 9 -0.07 -12.84 13.41
C LEU A 9 -1.22 -12.59 12.43
N LEU A 10 -2.22 -11.83 12.84
CA LEU A 10 -3.35 -11.49 11.97
C LEU A 10 -2.89 -10.68 10.76
N TYR A 11 -2.05 -9.67 10.95
CA TYR A 11 -1.57 -8.84 9.83
C TYR A 11 -0.64 -9.63 8.90
N ILE A 12 0.14 -10.59 9.41
CA ILE A 12 0.90 -11.53 8.58
C ILE A 12 -0.06 -12.37 7.72
N LEU A 13 -1.10 -12.95 8.33
CA LEU A 13 -2.08 -13.77 7.60
C LEU A 13 -2.84 -12.99 6.54
N LEU A 14 -3.20 -11.73 6.85
CA LEU A 14 -3.85 -10.84 5.88
C LEU A 14 -2.94 -10.54 4.70
N ASP A 15 -1.65 -10.34 4.96
CA ASP A 15 -0.69 -10.08 3.89
C ASP A 15 -0.51 -11.28 2.96
N ILE A 16 -0.44 -12.48 3.53
CA ILE A 16 -0.43 -13.74 2.77
C ILE A 16 -1.71 -13.89 1.94
N ALA A 17 -2.88 -13.59 2.52
CA ALA A 17 -4.16 -13.73 1.85
C ALA A 17 -4.32 -12.75 0.67
N LEU A 18 -3.69 -11.58 0.74
CA LEU A 18 -3.73 -10.56 -0.31
C LEU A 18 -2.60 -10.71 -1.34
N SER A 19 -1.55 -11.46 -1.04
CA SER A 19 -0.43 -11.74 -1.95
C SER A 19 -0.85 -12.16 -3.37
N PRO A 20 -1.85 -13.06 -3.57
CA PRO A 20 -2.27 -13.45 -4.92
C PRO A 20 -2.80 -12.30 -5.78
N LEU A 21 -3.38 -11.26 -5.18
CA LEU A 21 -3.87 -10.10 -5.93
C LEU A 21 -2.74 -9.30 -6.59
N ARG A 22 -1.51 -9.37 -6.04
CA ARG A 22 -0.34 -8.68 -6.61
C ARG A 22 -0.01 -9.18 -8.02
N ASN A 23 -0.29 -10.45 -8.31
CA ASN A 23 -0.02 -11.06 -9.62
C ASN A 23 -1.07 -10.69 -10.70
N VAL A 24 -2.21 -10.09 -10.32
CA VAL A 24 -3.28 -9.74 -11.26
C VAL A 24 -3.09 -8.33 -11.80
N SER A 25 -2.96 -7.34 -10.91
CA SER A 25 -2.73 -5.95 -11.27
C SER A 25 -2.26 -5.18 -10.05
N PHE A 26 -1.16 -4.43 -10.19
CA PHE A 26 -0.64 -3.59 -9.11
C PHE A 26 -1.66 -2.55 -8.64
N MET A 27 -2.39 -1.92 -9.57
CA MET A 27 -3.38 -0.90 -9.25
C MET A 27 -4.55 -1.49 -8.45
N LEU A 28 -5.04 -2.66 -8.86
CA LEU A 28 -6.11 -3.37 -8.15
C LEU A 28 -5.63 -3.85 -6.77
N SER A 29 -4.44 -4.44 -6.70
CA SER A 29 -3.82 -4.88 -5.45
C SER A 29 -3.68 -3.75 -4.45
N SER A 30 -3.14 -2.61 -4.90
CA SER A 30 -2.90 -1.43 -4.07
C SER A 30 -4.20 -0.85 -3.50
N ALA A 31 -5.21 -0.67 -4.36
CA ALA A 31 -6.50 -0.11 -3.96
C ALA A 31 -7.25 -1.04 -3.00
N VAL A 32 -7.33 -2.34 -3.33
CA VAL A 32 -7.99 -3.35 -2.49
C VAL A 32 -7.28 -3.46 -1.15
N SER A 33 -5.95 -3.53 -1.15
CA SER A 33 -5.18 -3.63 0.08
C SER A 33 -5.36 -2.39 0.97
N PHE A 34 -5.31 -1.18 0.41
CA PHE A 34 -5.58 0.04 1.17
C PHE A 34 -6.94 0.00 1.85
N ILE A 35 -8.00 -0.27 1.09
CA ILE A 35 -9.38 -0.34 1.58
C ILE A 35 -9.48 -1.38 2.69
N PHE A 36 -8.92 -2.56 2.45
CA PHE A 36 -9.00 -3.68 3.36
C PHE A 36 -8.28 -3.39 4.68
N PHE A 37 -7.02 -2.94 4.62
CA PHE A 37 -6.25 -2.57 5.82
C PHE A 37 -6.87 -1.37 6.55
N PHE A 38 -7.46 -0.40 5.85
CA PHE A 38 -8.18 0.71 6.46
C PHE A 38 -9.35 0.23 7.33
N PHE A 39 -10.27 -0.53 6.75
CA PHE A 39 -11.48 -0.98 7.47
C PHE A 39 -11.16 -1.99 8.55
N VAL A 40 -10.27 -2.95 8.29
CA VAL A 40 -9.86 -3.94 9.29
C VAL A 40 -9.21 -3.26 10.49
N THR A 41 -8.32 -2.29 10.26
CA THR A 41 -7.69 -1.52 11.34
C THR A 41 -8.72 -0.74 12.15
N ALA A 42 -9.64 -0.03 11.48
CA ALA A 42 -10.68 0.74 12.16
C ALA A 42 -11.59 -0.16 13.03
N ILE A 43 -12.05 -1.29 12.48
CA ILE A 43 -12.92 -2.24 13.19
C ILE A 43 -12.19 -2.89 14.37
N LEU A 44 -10.93 -3.30 14.19
CA LEU A 44 -10.18 -3.96 15.26
C LEU A 44 -9.82 -3.01 16.39
N ILE A 45 -9.46 -1.76 16.10
CA ILE A 45 -9.22 -0.75 17.13
C ILE A 45 -10.49 -0.51 17.95
N ASP A 46 -11.65 -0.41 17.30
CA ASP A 46 -12.93 -0.22 17.97
C ASP A 46 -13.29 -1.43 18.85
N LYS A 47 -13.20 -2.65 18.31
CA LYS A 47 -13.48 -3.90 19.04
C LYS A 47 -12.50 -4.22 20.17
N LEU A 48 -11.25 -3.78 20.04
CA LEU A 48 -10.22 -3.98 21.06
C LEU A 48 -10.04 -2.74 21.94
N SER A 49 -10.88 -1.71 21.77
CA SER A 49 -10.89 -0.55 22.64
C SER A 49 -11.15 -1.00 24.08
N GLY A 50 -10.29 -0.55 25.00
CA GLY A 50 -10.27 -1.02 26.40
C GLY A 50 -9.37 -2.22 26.68
N LYS A 51 -8.99 -3.03 25.68
CA LYS A 51 -8.02 -4.15 25.86
C LYS A 51 -6.59 -3.75 25.51
N ILE A 52 -6.42 -2.89 24.51
CA ILE A 52 -5.15 -2.35 24.08
C ILE A 52 -5.33 -0.89 23.65
N SER A 53 -4.35 -0.03 23.92
CA SER A 53 -4.38 1.33 23.39
C SER A 53 -4.13 1.32 21.87
N SER A 54 -4.66 2.32 21.17
CA SER A 54 -4.65 2.32 19.70
C SER A 54 -3.25 2.53 19.10
N THR A 55 -2.33 3.19 19.80
CA THR A 55 -0.95 3.39 19.33
C THR A 55 -0.13 2.08 19.25
N PRO A 56 -0.01 1.25 20.32
CA PRO A 56 0.67 -0.02 20.22
C PRO A 56 -0.04 -1.03 19.30
N PHE A 57 -1.34 -0.88 19.05
CA PHE A 57 -2.03 -1.63 18.00
C PHE A 57 -1.38 -1.37 16.64
N VAL A 58 -1.23 -0.09 16.26
CA VAL A 58 -0.62 0.30 14.96
C VAL A 58 0.81 -0.22 14.86
N VAL A 59 1.61 -0.08 15.92
CA VAL A 59 2.98 -0.60 15.93
C VAL A 59 3.01 -2.12 15.70
N CYS A 60 2.11 -2.88 16.33
CA CYS A 60 2.02 -4.33 16.13
C CYS A 60 1.55 -4.68 14.70
N ALA A 61 0.59 -3.93 14.15
CA ALA A 61 0.09 -4.14 12.80
C ALA A 61 1.20 -3.91 11.75
N VAL A 62 1.95 -2.81 11.88
CA VAL A 62 3.09 -2.50 11.00
C VAL A 62 4.20 -3.52 11.15
N LEU A 63 4.52 -3.95 12.38
CA LEU A 63 5.48 -5.03 12.61
C LEU A 63 5.08 -6.33 11.92
N GLY A 64 3.80 -6.69 11.94
CA GLY A 64 3.29 -7.88 11.25
C GLY A 64 3.53 -7.83 9.74
N MET A 65 3.27 -6.68 9.11
CA MET A 65 3.50 -6.50 7.67
C MET A 65 5.00 -6.58 7.33
N ILE A 66 5.85 -5.91 8.10
CA ILE A 66 7.31 -5.93 7.87
C ILE A 66 7.88 -7.34 8.07
N LEU A 67 7.46 -8.06 9.12
CA LEU A 67 7.97 -9.40 9.42
C LEU A 67 7.74 -10.41 8.29
N PHE A 68 6.63 -10.27 7.56
CA PHE A 68 6.35 -11.12 6.41
C PHE A 68 7.25 -10.80 5.21
N ASN A 69 7.47 -9.51 4.94
CA ASN A 69 8.27 -9.03 3.81
C ASN A 69 9.80 -9.15 4.03
N LEU A 70 10.26 -9.15 5.28
CA LEU A 70 11.67 -9.20 5.65
C LEU A 70 12.45 -10.39 5.03
N PRO A 71 11.98 -11.65 5.08
CA PRO A 71 12.67 -12.76 4.41
C PRO A 71 12.80 -12.54 2.91
N PHE A 72 11.77 -12.03 2.23
CA PHE A 72 11.84 -11.77 0.78
C PHE A 72 12.85 -10.67 0.43
N THR A 73 12.98 -9.67 1.30
CA THR A 73 13.95 -8.58 1.12
C THR A 73 15.37 -9.05 1.40
N VAL A 74 15.59 -9.86 2.45
CA VAL A 74 16.94 -10.35 2.84
C VAL A 74 17.48 -11.39 1.86
N TYR A 75 16.62 -12.22 1.28
CA TYR A 75 17.01 -13.22 0.28
C TYR A 75 17.00 -12.70 -1.17
N GLY A 76 16.79 -11.39 -1.38
CA GLY A 76 16.85 -10.77 -2.71
C GLY A 76 15.76 -11.22 -3.68
N LEU A 77 14.63 -11.73 -3.17
CA LEU A 77 13.52 -12.26 -3.97
C LEU A 77 12.54 -11.16 -4.43
N GLU A 78 12.49 -10.01 -3.74
CA GLU A 78 11.65 -8.86 -4.08
C GLU A 78 12.50 -7.61 -4.37
N GLU A 79 13.02 -7.50 -5.60
CA GLU A 79 13.75 -6.28 -6.04
C GLU A 79 12.85 -5.25 -6.77
N SER A 80 11.55 -5.52 -6.96
CA SER A 80 10.71 -4.57 -7.69
C SER A 80 10.27 -3.40 -6.81
N MET A 81 10.52 -2.18 -7.27
CA MET A 81 10.09 -0.92 -6.62
C MET A 81 8.58 -0.87 -6.36
N ILE A 82 7.82 -1.58 -7.22
CA ILE A 82 6.38 -1.82 -7.12
C ILE A 82 6.01 -2.49 -5.78
N SER A 83 6.80 -3.46 -5.32
CA SER A 83 6.54 -4.17 -4.05
C SER A 83 6.72 -3.27 -2.83
N ARG A 84 7.69 -2.35 -2.88
CA ARG A 84 7.88 -1.33 -1.83
C ARG A 84 6.75 -0.31 -1.81
N LEU A 85 6.26 0.10 -2.97
CA LEU A 85 5.14 1.03 -3.07
C LEU A 85 3.85 0.40 -2.53
N ASP A 86 3.61 -0.88 -2.83
CA ASP A 86 2.50 -1.66 -2.26
C ASP A 86 2.57 -1.70 -0.73
N GLU A 87 3.76 -1.89 -0.15
CA GLU A 87 3.98 -1.86 1.30
C GLU A 87 3.69 -0.49 1.93
N ILE A 88 4.11 0.60 1.27
CA ILE A 88 3.79 1.96 1.70
C ILE A 88 2.28 2.18 1.68
N ILE A 89 1.58 1.77 0.62
CA ILE A 89 0.13 1.92 0.50
C ILE A 89 -0.60 1.13 1.58
N ARG A 90 -0.18 -0.11 1.85
CA ARG A 90 -0.72 -0.94 2.94
C ARG A 90 -0.54 -0.27 4.31
N THR A 91 0.67 0.25 4.56
CA THR A 91 0.98 0.98 5.80
C THR A 91 0.13 2.24 5.94
N LEU A 92 -0.05 3.00 4.86
CA LEU A 92 -0.95 4.16 4.84
C LEU A 92 -2.40 3.75 5.14
N GLY A 93 -2.86 2.59 4.67
CA GLY A 93 -4.18 2.04 5.01
C GLY A 93 -4.34 1.84 6.52
N VAL A 94 -3.33 1.26 7.19
CA VAL A 94 -3.33 1.08 8.65
C VAL A 94 -3.34 2.41 9.40
N VAL A 95 -2.47 3.34 9.00
CA VAL A 95 -2.39 4.67 9.64
C VAL A 95 -3.70 5.45 9.43
N ALA A 96 -4.29 5.37 8.24
CA ALA A 96 -5.57 6.01 7.94
C ALA A 96 -6.72 5.38 8.74
N GLY A 97 -6.75 4.05 8.87
CA GLY A 97 -7.74 3.36 9.72
C GLY A 97 -7.63 3.76 11.19
N TRP A 98 -6.40 3.95 11.69
CA TRP A 98 -6.17 4.50 13.03
C TRP A 98 -6.63 5.95 13.15
N GLY A 99 -6.31 6.81 12.18
CA GLY A 99 -6.78 8.20 12.13
C GLY A 99 -8.30 8.31 12.14
N PHE A 100 -8.98 7.44 11.39
CA PHE A 100 -10.44 7.35 11.36
C PHE A 100 -11.04 7.10 12.76
N THR A 101 -10.39 6.29 13.60
CA THR A 101 -10.86 6.03 14.97
C THR A 101 -10.73 7.22 15.92
N LYS A 102 -9.90 8.22 15.58
CA LYS A 102 -9.70 9.43 16.37
C LYS A 102 -10.65 10.57 16.02
N ILE A 103 -11.34 10.47 14.89
CA ILE A 103 -12.26 11.49 14.42
C ILE A 103 -13.60 11.33 15.12
N ASN A 104 -14.10 12.42 15.71
CA ASN A 104 -15.46 12.50 16.24
C ASN A 104 -16.40 13.14 15.22
N GLY A 105 -17.62 12.60 15.10
CA GLY A 105 -18.64 13.10 14.17
C GLY A 105 -18.73 12.32 12.86
N ARG A 106 -19.96 11.97 12.48
CA ARG A 106 -20.27 11.13 11.31
C ARG A 106 -19.86 11.78 9.99
N TYR A 107 -20.09 13.09 9.84
CA TYR A 107 -19.73 13.83 8.62
C TYR A 107 -18.22 13.97 8.45
N ALA A 108 -17.49 14.25 9.53
CA ALA A 108 -16.03 14.32 9.48
C ALA A 108 -15.40 12.96 9.11
N LYS A 109 -15.96 11.86 9.61
CA LYS A 109 -15.57 10.49 9.22
C LYS A 109 -15.80 10.22 7.73
N LEU A 110 -16.95 10.63 7.19
CA LEU A 110 -17.25 10.47 5.77
C LEU A 110 -16.27 11.27 4.89
N ILE A 111 -16.03 12.53 5.23
CA ILE A 111 -15.09 13.40 4.51
C ILE A 111 -13.69 12.80 4.55
N TYR A 112 -13.24 12.36 5.72
CA TYR A 112 -11.93 11.74 5.88
C TYR A 112 -11.77 10.48 5.03
N THR A 113 -12.75 9.57 5.06
CA THR A 113 -12.73 8.37 4.22
C THR A 113 -12.69 8.74 2.74
N ALA A 114 -13.48 9.71 2.29
CA ALA A 114 -13.48 10.16 0.91
C ALA A 114 -12.10 10.72 0.48
N VAL A 115 -11.47 11.53 1.33
CA VAL A 115 -10.13 12.07 1.09
C VAL A 115 -9.08 10.94 1.03
N CYS A 116 -9.10 10.00 1.97
CA CYS A 116 -8.20 8.85 1.98
C CYS A 116 -8.33 7.99 0.71
N LEU A 117 -9.57 7.74 0.25
CA LEU A 117 -9.81 6.99 -0.98
C LEU A 117 -9.34 7.75 -2.22
N MET A 118 -9.59 9.07 -2.29
CA MET A 118 -9.08 9.88 -3.39
C MET A 118 -7.55 9.84 -3.46
N ILE A 119 -6.85 10.07 -2.34
CA ILE A 119 -5.39 10.04 -2.28
C ILE A 119 -4.85 8.65 -2.68
N SER A 120 -5.41 7.58 -2.13
CA SER A 120 -4.99 6.21 -2.46
C SER A 120 -5.18 5.89 -3.96
N THR A 121 -6.31 6.31 -4.52
CA THR A 121 -6.61 6.11 -5.95
C THR A 121 -5.66 6.93 -6.83
N SER A 122 -5.37 8.19 -6.46
CA SER A 122 -4.43 9.05 -7.18
C SER A 122 -3.00 8.48 -7.17
N ILE A 123 -2.52 7.98 -6.03
CA ILE A 123 -1.21 7.33 -5.91
C ILE A 123 -1.17 6.07 -6.78
N SER A 124 -2.26 5.29 -6.79
CA SER A 124 -2.33 4.04 -7.58
C SER A 124 -2.39 4.31 -9.09
N LEU A 125 -3.07 5.39 -9.52
CA LEU A 125 -3.18 5.80 -10.93
C LEU A 125 -1.88 6.39 -11.49
N GLN A 126 -1.23 7.27 -10.74
CA GLN A 126 0.07 7.85 -11.13
C GLN A 126 1.24 6.88 -10.89
N GLY A 127 0.96 5.81 -10.13
CA GLY A 127 1.90 4.86 -9.53
C GLY A 127 2.81 4.13 -10.49
N ASN A 128 2.30 3.67 -11.64
CA ASN A 128 3.02 2.65 -12.39
C ASN A 128 4.03 3.22 -13.38
N GLU A 129 3.70 4.29 -14.10
CA GLU A 129 4.58 4.84 -15.14
C GLU A 129 5.46 5.97 -14.61
N TRP A 130 4.90 6.89 -13.82
CA TRP A 130 5.63 8.06 -13.32
C TRP A 130 6.73 7.69 -12.31
N TRP A 131 6.47 6.72 -11.43
CA TRP A 131 7.47 6.28 -10.45
C TRP A 131 8.60 5.50 -11.11
N VAL A 132 8.29 4.68 -12.11
CA VAL A 132 9.31 3.97 -12.91
C VAL A 132 10.18 4.98 -13.69
N GLU A 133 9.55 5.99 -14.31
CA GLU A 133 10.25 7.02 -15.08
C GLU A 133 11.12 7.95 -14.22
N ARG A 134 10.65 8.29 -13.00
CA ARG A 134 11.34 9.22 -12.09
C ARG A 134 12.51 8.59 -11.32
N PHE A 135 12.42 7.31 -10.99
CA PHE A 135 13.39 6.64 -10.12
C PHE A 135 14.24 5.56 -10.81
N HIS A 136 13.87 5.13 -12.02
CA HIS A 136 14.72 4.31 -12.90
C HIS A 136 14.76 4.87 -14.33
N PRO A 137 15.55 5.95 -14.56
CA PRO A 137 15.68 6.55 -15.88
C PRO A 137 16.13 5.58 -16.98
N CYS A 138 16.83 4.50 -16.62
CA CYS A 138 17.31 3.45 -17.54
C CYS A 138 16.41 2.20 -17.66
N SER A 139 15.18 2.22 -17.13
CA SER A 139 14.24 1.09 -17.25
C SER A 139 13.91 0.77 -18.71
N GLU A 140 13.55 -0.49 -19.01
CA GLU A 140 13.14 -0.88 -20.38
C GLU A 140 11.93 -0.08 -20.89
N TYR A 141 11.04 0.34 -19.98
CA TYR A 141 9.93 1.25 -20.31
C TYR A 141 10.44 2.59 -20.88
N ASN A 142 11.45 3.20 -20.25
CA ASN A 142 12.04 4.44 -20.75
C ASN A 142 12.82 4.24 -22.06
N LYS A 143 13.49 3.08 -22.23
CA LYS A 143 14.15 2.74 -23.50
C LYS A 143 13.14 2.55 -24.63
N ALA A 144 12.02 1.88 -24.37
CA ALA A 144 10.94 1.70 -25.34
C ALA A 144 10.27 3.04 -25.69
N LYS A 145 10.07 3.91 -24.71
CA LYS A 145 9.55 5.28 -24.92
C LYS A 145 10.52 6.14 -25.73
N GLN A 146 11.81 6.08 -25.44
CA GLN A 146 12.85 6.77 -26.24
C GLN A 146 12.90 6.26 -27.69
N GLN A 147 12.83 4.94 -27.90
CA GLN A 147 12.76 4.37 -29.25
C GLN A 147 11.52 4.80 -30.03
N GLN A 148 10.37 4.95 -29.36
CA GLN A 148 9.16 5.48 -30.02
C GLN A 148 9.29 6.96 -30.39
N VAL A 149 9.92 7.77 -29.53
CA VAL A 149 10.18 9.20 -29.80
C VAL A 149 11.19 9.37 -30.95
N GLU A 150 12.29 8.63 -30.96
CA GLU A 150 13.28 8.67 -32.06
C GLU A 150 12.65 8.25 -33.40
N LYS A 151 11.79 7.22 -33.39
CA LYS A 151 11.11 6.76 -34.59
C LYS A 151 10.12 7.80 -35.13
N ALA A 152 9.40 8.49 -34.25
CA ALA A 152 8.49 9.57 -34.63
C ALA A 152 9.24 10.81 -35.17
N GLU A 153 10.41 11.14 -34.62
CA GLU A 153 11.23 12.23 -35.15
C GLU A 153 11.86 11.90 -36.50
N SER A 154 12.26 10.64 -36.74
CA SER A 154 12.79 10.23 -38.04
C SER A 154 11.75 10.33 -39.16
N LEU A 155 10.47 10.09 -38.85
CA LEU A 155 9.36 10.17 -39.80
C LEU A 155 8.95 11.61 -40.17
N ASN A 156 9.29 12.60 -39.34
CA ASN A 156 9.02 14.02 -39.60
C ASN A 156 10.18 14.72 -40.33
N ARG A 157 11.32 14.04 -40.53
CA ARG A 157 12.48 14.56 -41.25
C ARG A 157 12.55 14.10 -42.71
N GLU A 158 11.64 13.23 -43.14
CA GLU A 158 11.39 12.86 -44.55
C GLU A 158 10.25 13.72 -45.12
#